data_AF-A0A9E0CLQ6-F1
#
_entry.id   AF-A0A9E0CLQ6-F1
#
_cell.length_a   1.000
_cell.length_b   1.000
_cell.length_c   1.000
_cell.angle_alpha   90.00
_cell.angle_beta   90.00
_cell.angle_gamma   90.00
#
_symmetry.space_group_name_H-M   'P 1'
#
loop_
_entity.id
_entity.type
_entity.pdbx_description
1 polymer ?
#
loop_
_entity_poly.entity_id
_entity_poly.type
_entity_poly.pdbx_seq_one_letter_code
_entity_poly.pdbx_strand_id
1 'polypeptide(L)'
;MKKLFLSAFAIFIGLSLYPQQQKVKSISIFGKSDTTYKFTITGKNLDEELSKLKTSLGKPLTESEGVIIWNNVDIPNVGNDLQLKLVDGLLTTKGCDAKFKPFVDTKNKNKSKNCQLKCLDENKNRRLYFTVMDKAYNNIVVNEAMKVAVTEYLENIIK
;
A
#
# COMPACT_ATOMS: atom_id res chain seq x y z
N MET A 1 -14.53 65.59 -14.43
CA MET A 1 -13.47 64.74 -13.84
C MET A 1 -14.00 64.04 -12.59
N LYS A 2 -14.19 62.72 -12.67
CA LYS A 2 -14.05 61.67 -11.62
C LYS A 2 -14.75 60.43 -12.16
N LYS A 3 -14.00 59.53 -12.80
CA LYS A 3 -14.47 58.22 -13.25
C LYS A 3 -14.52 57.31 -12.03
N LEU A 4 -15.72 56.89 -11.62
CA LEU A 4 -15.91 55.84 -10.62
C LEU A 4 -15.64 54.50 -11.32
N PHE A 5 -14.50 53.89 -11.02
CA PHE A 5 -14.23 52.50 -11.35
C PHE A 5 -15.04 51.61 -10.41
N LEU A 6 -16.09 50.95 -10.91
CA LEU A 6 -16.66 49.78 -10.25
C LEU A 6 -15.74 48.59 -10.56
N SER A 7 -14.88 48.25 -9.61
CA SER A 7 -14.16 46.98 -9.63
C SER A 7 -15.13 45.85 -9.27
N ALA A 8 -15.47 44.99 -10.23
CA ALA A 8 -16.11 43.72 -9.95
C ALA A 8 -15.13 42.85 -9.15
N PHE A 9 -15.43 42.63 -7.87
CA PHE A 9 -14.69 41.71 -7.03
C PHE A 9 -15.10 40.29 -7.43
N ALA A 10 -14.29 39.64 -8.28
CA ALA A 10 -14.44 38.22 -8.54
C ALA A 10 -14.08 37.49 -7.24
N ILE A 11 -15.09 36.98 -6.53
CA ILE A 11 -14.90 36.08 -5.41
C ILE A 11 -14.38 34.77 -6.02
N PHE A 12 -13.06 34.60 -6.02
CA PHE A 12 -12.45 33.29 -6.18
C PHE A 12 -12.88 32.46 -4.98
N ILE A 13 -13.95 31.66 -5.16
CA ILE A 13 -14.23 30.54 -4.28
C ILE A 13 -13.10 29.55 -4.54
N GLY A 14 -12.01 29.71 -3.78
CA GLY A 14 -10.99 28.70 -3.67
C GLY A 14 -11.65 27.45 -3.13
N LEU A 15 -12.03 26.54 -4.02
CA LEU A 15 -12.24 25.15 -3.66
C LEU A 15 -10.91 24.70 -3.05
N SER A 16 -10.86 24.65 -1.72
CA SER A 16 -9.79 23.99 -1.00
C SER A 16 -9.84 22.52 -1.42
N LEU A 17 -9.07 22.18 -2.45
CA LEU A 17 -8.61 20.83 -2.69
C LEU A 17 -7.83 20.46 -1.43
N TYR A 18 -8.52 19.90 -0.44
CA TYR A 18 -7.84 19.11 0.57
C TYR A 18 -7.01 18.10 -0.21
N PRO A 19 -5.67 18.11 -0.10
CA PRO A 19 -4.89 17.07 -0.73
C PRO A 19 -5.39 15.76 -0.12
N GLN A 20 -6.04 14.92 -0.94
CA GLN A 20 -6.39 13.57 -0.52
C GLN A 20 -5.09 12.93 -0.03
N GLN A 21 -5.02 12.67 1.26
CA GLN A 21 -3.84 12.07 1.86
C GLN A 21 -3.65 10.69 1.20
N GLN A 22 -2.55 10.53 0.46
CA GLN A 22 -2.21 9.25 -0.16
C GLN A 22 -2.23 8.15 0.90
N LYS A 23 -2.97 7.08 0.60
CA LYS A 23 -3.08 5.87 1.40
C LYS A 23 -1.98 4.86 1.09
N VAL A 24 -1.21 5.00 0.02
CA VAL A 24 -0.10 4.12 -0.35
C VAL A 24 1.21 4.85 -0.14
N LYS A 25 2.14 4.22 0.59
CA LYS A 25 3.50 4.71 0.79
C LYS A 25 4.52 3.71 0.27
N SER A 26 5.58 4.20 -0.36
CA SER A 26 6.73 3.39 -0.76
C SER A 26 7.80 3.38 0.34
N ILE A 27 8.56 2.29 0.38
CA ILE A 27 9.67 2.04 1.30
C ILE A 27 10.85 1.59 0.45
N SER A 28 11.92 2.39 0.45
CA SER A 28 13.16 2.06 -0.25
C SER A 28 13.91 0.95 0.49
N ILE A 29 14.40 -0.02 -0.28
CA ILE A 29 15.28 -1.10 0.18
C ILE A 29 16.58 -0.94 -0.57
N PHE A 30 17.60 -0.49 0.13
CA PHE A 30 18.93 -0.31 -0.42
C PHE A 30 19.65 -1.65 -0.51
N GLY A 31 19.80 -2.17 -1.73
CA GLY A 31 20.64 -3.33 -2.04
C GLY A 31 22.11 -2.96 -2.23
N LYS A 32 22.94 -3.96 -2.56
CA LYS A 32 24.37 -3.74 -2.86
C LYS A 32 24.59 -3.06 -4.21
N SER A 33 23.72 -3.28 -5.19
CA SER A 33 23.79 -2.70 -6.55
C SER A 33 22.61 -1.78 -6.85
N ASP A 34 21.40 -2.14 -6.44
CA ASP A 34 20.16 -1.45 -6.83
C ASP A 34 19.28 -1.13 -5.61
N THR A 35 18.53 -0.03 -5.70
CA THR A 35 17.46 0.28 -4.75
C THR A 35 16.18 -0.36 -5.26
N THR A 36 15.56 -1.21 -4.45
CA THR A 36 14.25 -1.79 -4.75
C THR A 36 13.18 -1.19 -3.85
N TYR A 37 11.91 -1.25 -4.25
CA TYR A 37 10.82 -0.66 -3.46
C TYR A 37 9.84 -1.72 -2.93
N LYS A 38 9.37 -1.50 -1.70
CA LYS A 38 8.13 -2.09 -1.17
C LYS A 38 7.08 -1.01 -1.01
N PHE A 39 5.83 -1.41 -0.95
CA PHE A 39 4.72 -0.49 -0.74
C PHE A 39 3.91 -0.91 0.49
N THR A 40 3.25 0.04 1.13
CA THR A 40 2.38 -0.21 2.27
C THR A 40 1.15 0.67 2.21
N ILE A 41 0.02 0.15 2.68
CA ILE A 41 -1.23 0.91 2.79
C ILE A 41 -1.33 1.50 4.19
N THR A 42 -1.47 2.82 4.27
CA THR A 42 -1.76 3.60 5.46
C THR A 42 -3.23 3.98 5.47
N GLY A 43 -4.06 3.05 5.93
CA GLY A 43 -5.50 3.25 6.13
C GLY A 43 -5.91 2.94 7.57
N LYS A 44 -7.04 3.47 8.02
CA LYS A 44 -7.61 3.14 9.35
C LYS A 44 -8.19 1.72 9.39
N ASN A 45 -8.67 1.21 8.25
CA ASN A 45 -9.30 -0.11 8.13
C ASN A 45 -8.60 -0.94 7.06
N LEU A 46 -7.55 -1.66 7.44
CA LEU A 46 -6.73 -2.42 6.49
C LEU A 46 -7.46 -3.61 5.86
N ASP A 47 -8.50 -4.14 6.52
CA ASP A 47 -9.31 -5.24 5.95
C ASP A 47 -10.22 -4.76 4.82
N GLU A 48 -10.76 -3.53 4.92
CA GLU A 48 -11.51 -2.91 3.82
C GLU A 48 -10.62 -2.66 2.60
N GLU A 49 -9.43 -2.07 2.80
CA GLU A 49 -8.50 -1.82 1.69
C GLU A 49 -8.02 -3.15 1.05
N LEU A 50 -7.80 -4.18 1.87
CA LEU A 50 -7.49 -5.53 1.37
C LEU A 50 -8.67 -6.14 0.59
N SER A 51 -9.91 -5.91 1.03
CA SER A 51 -11.09 -6.37 0.31
C SER A 51 -11.21 -5.70 -1.06
N LYS A 52 -10.94 -4.39 -1.17
CA LYS A 52 -10.92 -3.68 -2.47
C LYS A 52 -9.89 -4.26 -3.42
N LEU A 53 -8.68 -4.55 -2.92
CA LEU A 53 -7.64 -5.22 -3.69
C LEU A 53 -8.06 -6.60 -4.20
N LYS A 54 -8.63 -7.45 -3.33
CA LYS A 54 -9.12 -8.78 -3.72
C LYS A 54 -10.20 -8.71 -4.78
N THR A 55 -11.12 -7.75 -4.67
CA THR A 55 -12.17 -7.55 -5.67
C THR A 55 -11.60 -7.09 -7.00
N SER A 56 -10.69 -6.12 -7.01
CA SER A 56 -10.14 -5.55 -8.24
C SER A 56 -9.15 -6.47 -8.95
N LEU A 57 -8.32 -7.21 -8.20
CA LEU A 57 -7.30 -8.11 -8.75
C LEU A 57 -7.84 -9.51 -9.02
N GLY A 58 -9.05 -9.81 -8.57
CA GLY A 58 -9.66 -11.12 -8.66
C GLY A 58 -9.01 -12.16 -7.71
N LYS A 59 -9.21 -13.44 -8.06
CA LYS A 59 -8.80 -14.56 -7.21
C LYS A 59 -7.27 -14.65 -7.13
N PRO A 60 -6.68 -14.62 -5.92
CA PRO A 60 -5.24 -14.82 -5.77
C PRO A 60 -4.83 -16.26 -6.12
N LEU A 61 -3.58 -16.42 -6.59
CA LEU A 61 -2.95 -17.73 -6.76
C LEU A 61 -2.71 -18.40 -5.40
N THR A 62 -2.32 -17.61 -4.39
CA THR A 62 -2.07 -18.08 -3.03
C THR A 62 -2.72 -17.15 -2.04
N GLU A 63 -3.41 -17.72 -1.05
CA GLU A 63 -4.03 -16.98 0.03
C GLU A 63 -3.85 -17.75 1.35
N SER A 64 -3.09 -17.16 2.26
CA SER A 64 -2.89 -17.59 3.66
C SER A 64 -3.08 -16.39 4.59
N GLU A 65 -3.11 -16.60 5.91
CA GLU A 65 -3.29 -15.50 6.87
C GLU A 65 -2.22 -14.40 6.74
N GLY A 66 -1.00 -14.73 6.31
CA GLY A 66 0.13 -13.79 6.23
C GLY A 66 0.65 -13.48 4.84
N VAL A 67 0.26 -14.23 3.81
CA VAL A 67 0.77 -14.05 2.45
C VAL A 67 -0.36 -14.22 1.43
N ILE A 68 -0.48 -13.24 0.54
CA ILE A 68 -1.39 -13.28 -0.60
C ILE A 68 -0.59 -12.97 -1.87
N ILE A 69 -0.82 -13.73 -2.93
CA ILE A 69 -0.09 -13.61 -4.19
C ILE A 69 -1.07 -13.58 -5.34
N TRP A 70 -1.01 -12.53 -6.16
CA TRP A 70 -1.68 -12.44 -7.46
C TRP A 70 -0.65 -12.57 -8.57
N ASN A 71 -0.98 -13.34 -9.61
CA ASN A 71 -0.22 -13.43 -10.85
C ASN A 71 -0.98 -12.73 -11.98
N ASN A 72 -0.28 -12.53 -13.11
CA ASN A 72 -0.85 -11.90 -14.31
C ASN A 72 -1.38 -10.49 -14.01
N VAL A 73 -0.66 -9.76 -13.18
CA VAL A 73 -0.98 -8.38 -12.83
C VAL A 73 -0.31 -7.47 -13.85
N ASP A 74 -1.10 -6.66 -14.53
CA ASP A 74 -0.58 -5.65 -15.45
C ASP A 74 -0.57 -4.30 -14.75
N ILE A 75 0.63 -3.69 -14.66
CA ILE A 75 0.81 -2.38 -14.05
C ILE A 75 1.36 -1.43 -15.13
N PRO A 76 0.57 -0.40 -15.53
CA PRO A 76 1.00 0.57 -16.52
C PRO A 76 2.37 1.18 -16.17
N ASN A 77 3.23 1.33 -17.18
CA ASN A 77 4.60 1.86 -17.04
C ASN A 77 5.55 1.04 -16.14
N VAL A 78 5.17 -0.18 -15.77
CA VAL A 78 6.03 -1.12 -15.03
C VAL A 78 6.21 -2.41 -15.82
N GLY A 79 5.11 -3.03 -16.25
CA GLY A 79 5.14 -4.25 -17.04
C GLY A 79 3.84 -5.04 -17.01
N ASN A 80 3.83 -6.12 -17.78
CA ASN A 80 2.71 -7.07 -17.88
C ASN A 80 3.13 -8.43 -17.30
N ASP A 81 2.14 -9.30 -17.05
CA ASP A 81 2.36 -10.63 -16.47
C ASP A 81 3.13 -10.62 -15.13
N LEU A 82 2.91 -9.59 -14.31
CA LEU A 82 3.64 -9.41 -13.05
C LEU A 82 3.02 -10.24 -11.92
N GLN A 83 3.80 -10.42 -10.87
CA GLN A 83 3.33 -10.94 -9.59
C GLN A 83 3.24 -9.81 -8.57
N LEU A 84 2.07 -9.65 -7.95
CA LEU A 84 1.90 -8.80 -6.77
C LEU A 84 1.84 -9.68 -5.52
N LYS A 85 2.85 -9.56 -4.66
CA LYS A 85 2.90 -10.25 -3.38
C LYS A 85 2.61 -9.29 -2.25
N LEU A 86 1.61 -9.65 -1.44
CA LEU A 86 1.27 -9.00 -0.18
C LEU A 86 1.73 -9.88 0.98
N VAL A 87 2.40 -9.26 1.95
CA VAL A 87 2.72 -9.85 3.24
C VAL A 87 2.02 -9.07 4.35
N ASP A 88 1.14 -9.74 5.08
CA ASP A 88 0.34 -9.19 6.18
C ASP A 88 0.97 -9.60 7.52
N GLY A 89 1.14 -8.64 8.42
CA GLY A 89 1.80 -8.91 9.68
C GLY A 89 1.80 -7.74 10.64
N LEU A 90 2.55 -7.93 11.73
CA LEU A 90 2.68 -6.94 12.81
C LEU A 90 4.09 -6.37 12.83
N LEU A 91 4.17 -5.05 12.85
CA LEU A 91 5.37 -4.31 13.21
C LEU A 91 5.35 -4.08 14.71
N THR A 92 6.30 -4.71 15.40
CA THR A 92 6.51 -4.56 16.84
C THR A 92 7.77 -3.75 17.09
N THR A 93 7.73 -2.85 18.07
CA THR A 93 8.89 -2.07 18.50
C THR A 93 9.29 -2.47 19.92
N LYS A 94 10.60 -2.60 20.16
CA LYS A 94 11.18 -2.80 21.48
C LYS A 94 12.43 -1.94 21.60
N GLY A 95 12.35 -0.86 22.38
CA GLY A 95 13.41 0.15 22.39
C GLY A 95 13.58 0.80 21.02
N CYS A 96 14.80 0.81 20.49
CA CYS A 96 15.11 1.32 19.14
C CYS A 96 14.91 0.27 18.03
N ASP A 97 14.59 -0.99 18.39
CA ASP A 97 14.43 -2.05 17.41
C ASP A 97 12.98 -2.14 16.92
N ALA A 98 12.81 -2.21 15.60
CA ALA A 98 11.54 -2.54 14.97
C ALA A 98 11.64 -3.90 14.28
N LYS A 99 10.69 -4.80 14.55
CA LYS A 99 10.60 -6.13 13.95
C LYS A 99 9.24 -6.35 13.33
N PHE A 100 9.23 -6.61 12.03
CA PHE A 100 8.05 -7.06 11.31
C PHE A 100 7.94 -8.58 11.35
N LYS A 101 6.77 -9.08 11.77
CA LYS A 101 6.47 -10.51 11.82
C LYS A 101 5.20 -10.78 11.00
N PRO A 102 5.29 -11.50 9.87
CA PRO A 102 4.12 -11.95 9.14
C PRO A 102 3.19 -12.81 10.00
N PHE A 103 1.89 -12.75 9.72
CA PHE A 103 0.97 -13.75 10.23
C PHE A 103 1.27 -15.12 9.62
N VAL A 104 0.82 -16.18 10.28
CA VAL A 104 1.04 -17.56 9.84
C VAL A 104 -0.22 -18.36 10.11
N ASP A 105 -0.56 -19.26 9.18
CA ASP A 105 -1.66 -20.18 9.39
C ASP A 105 -1.35 -21.06 10.60
N THR A 106 -2.31 -21.12 11.53
CA THR A 106 -2.12 -21.90 12.75
C THR A 106 -3.43 -22.44 13.29
N LYS A 107 -3.40 -23.69 13.77
CA LYS A 107 -4.51 -24.28 14.52
C LYS A 107 -4.59 -23.76 15.96
N ASN A 108 -3.53 -23.11 16.46
CA ASN A 108 -3.51 -22.56 17.81
C ASN A 108 -4.22 -21.20 17.83
N LYS A 109 -5.42 -21.15 18.40
CA LYS A 109 -6.27 -19.94 18.48
C LYS A 109 -5.53 -18.73 19.06
N ASN A 110 -4.66 -18.93 20.06
CA ASN A 110 -3.90 -17.86 20.71
C ASN A 110 -2.78 -17.28 19.83
N LYS A 111 -2.46 -17.94 18.72
CA LYS A 111 -1.49 -17.48 17.72
C LYS A 111 -2.16 -17.07 16.40
N SER A 112 -3.49 -17.17 16.28
CA SER A 112 -4.23 -16.75 15.07
C SER A 112 -4.10 -15.26 14.82
N LYS A 113 -4.18 -14.83 13.55
CA LYS A 113 -4.25 -13.42 13.18
C LYS A 113 -5.32 -12.66 13.97
N ASN A 114 -6.53 -13.20 14.07
CA ASN A 114 -7.63 -12.56 14.80
C ASN A 114 -7.29 -12.31 16.29
N CYS A 115 -6.70 -13.31 16.97
CA CYS A 115 -6.29 -13.12 18.36
C CYS A 115 -5.16 -12.08 18.50
N GLN A 116 -4.16 -12.13 17.62
CA GLN A 116 -3.04 -11.20 17.67
C GLN A 116 -3.47 -9.76 17.39
N LEU A 117 -4.44 -9.56 16.48
CA LEU A 117 -5.01 -8.25 16.19
C LEU A 117 -5.81 -7.72 17.38
N LYS A 118 -6.65 -8.53 18.04
CA LYS A 118 -7.41 -8.10 19.23
C LYS A 118 -6.54 -7.72 20.42
N CYS A 119 -5.39 -8.38 20.60
CA CYS A 119 -4.47 -8.12 21.72
C CYS A 119 -3.60 -6.87 21.52
N LEU A 120 -3.59 -6.30 20.31
CA LEU A 120 -2.87 -5.08 19.98
C LEU A 120 -3.91 -4.05 19.53
N ASP A 121 -3.57 -2.77 19.53
CA ASP A 121 -4.45 -1.76 18.94
C ASP A 121 -4.57 -2.09 17.43
N GLU A 122 -5.72 -2.68 17.02
CA GLU A 122 -5.88 -3.58 15.85
C GLU A 122 -5.24 -3.08 14.54
N ASN A 123 -5.13 -1.76 14.36
CA ASN A 123 -4.60 -1.13 13.15
C ASN A 123 -3.31 -0.32 13.34
N LYS A 124 -2.84 -0.05 14.56
CA LYS A 124 -1.62 0.77 14.74
C LYS A 124 -0.37 0.04 14.32
N ASN A 125 -0.30 -1.25 14.63
CA ASN A 125 0.91 -2.07 14.46
C ASN A 125 0.83 -3.01 13.25
N ARG A 126 -0.38 -3.26 12.71
CA ARG A 126 -0.53 -4.04 11.48
C ARG A 126 0.10 -3.30 10.29
N ARG A 127 0.80 -4.03 9.44
CA ARG A 127 1.39 -3.53 8.20
C ARG A 127 1.09 -4.53 7.08
N LEU A 128 0.66 -4.00 5.94
CA LEU A 128 0.58 -4.73 4.69
C LEU A 128 1.77 -4.31 3.84
N TYR A 129 2.62 -5.25 3.44
CA TYR A 129 3.75 -4.96 2.56
C TYR A 129 3.56 -5.61 1.20
N PHE A 130 3.58 -4.77 0.16
CA PHE A 130 3.45 -5.17 -1.22
C PHE A 130 4.81 -5.14 -1.91
N THR A 131 5.06 -6.15 -2.74
CA THR A 131 6.20 -6.21 -3.64
C THR A 131 5.70 -6.60 -5.03
N VAL A 132 6.20 -5.93 -6.06
CA VAL A 132 5.92 -6.28 -7.47
C VAL A 132 7.13 -7.04 -8.01
N MET A 133 6.88 -8.21 -8.58
CA MET A 133 7.94 -9.12 -9.03
C MET A 133 7.70 -9.61 -10.46
N ASP A 134 8.78 -9.99 -11.12
CA ASP A 134 8.72 -10.75 -12.38
C ASP A 134 8.38 -12.24 -12.14
N LYS A 135 8.30 -13.01 -13.23
CA LYS A 135 8.08 -14.47 -13.20
C LYS A 135 9.23 -15.25 -12.53
N ALA A 136 10.39 -14.62 -12.37
CA ALA A 136 11.55 -15.19 -11.69
C ALA A 136 11.66 -14.77 -10.20
N TYR A 137 10.62 -14.12 -9.66
CA TYR A 137 10.53 -13.64 -8.27
C TYR A 137 11.52 -12.53 -7.91
N ASN A 138 12.05 -11.80 -8.89
CA ASN A 138 12.87 -10.63 -8.64
C ASN A 138 11.99 -9.40 -8.43
N ASN A 139 12.32 -8.55 -7.46
CA ASN A 139 11.68 -7.25 -7.34
C ASN A 139 12.11 -6.37 -8.51
N ILE A 140 11.14 -5.93 -9.33
CA ILE A 140 11.41 -5.20 -10.57
C ILE A 140 11.27 -3.68 -10.42
N VAL A 141 10.73 -3.20 -9.29
CA VAL A 141 10.61 -1.76 -9.07
C VAL A 141 11.95 -1.25 -8.59
N VAL A 142 12.75 -0.74 -9.53
CA VAL A 142 14.14 -0.35 -9.29
C VAL A 142 14.41 1.16 -9.49
N ASN A 143 13.42 1.92 -9.93
CA ASN A 143 13.56 3.36 -10.16
C ASN A 143 12.32 4.15 -9.70
N GLU A 144 12.49 5.47 -9.64
CA GLU A 144 11.47 6.42 -9.19
C GLU A 144 10.21 6.43 -10.06
N ALA A 145 10.34 6.30 -11.38
CA ALA A 145 9.18 6.30 -12.28
C ALA A 145 8.28 5.07 -12.04
N MET A 146 8.88 3.88 -11.92
CA MET A 146 8.16 2.66 -11.58
C MET A 146 7.54 2.73 -10.19
N LYS A 147 8.24 3.33 -9.22
CA LYS A 147 7.70 3.55 -7.86
C LYS A 147 6.43 4.39 -7.89
N VAL A 148 6.42 5.50 -8.65
CA VAL A 148 5.23 6.34 -8.82
C VAL A 148 4.11 5.55 -9.48
N ALA A 149 4.39 4.84 -10.57
CA ALA A 149 3.39 4.05 -11.30
C ALA A 149 2.73 2.97 -10.43
N VAL A 150 3.50 2.22 -9.64
CA VAL A 150 2.94 1.23 -8.70
C VAL A 150 2.14 1.91 -7.59
N THR A 151 2.59 3.07 -7.09
CA THR A 151 1.85 3.83 -6.06
C THR A 151 0.48 4.25 -6.60
N GLU A 152 0.43 4.84 -7.79
CA GLU A 152 -0.81 5.25 -8.44
C GLU A 152 -1.74 4.08 -8.75
N TYR A 153 -1.18 2.97 -9.22
CA TYR A 153 -1.93 1.74 -9.47
C TYR A 153 -2.63 1.23 -8.22
N LEU A 154 -1.89 1.08 -7.11
CA LEU A 154 -2.46 0.61 -5.85
C LEU A 154 -3.46 1.62 -5.26
N GLU A 155 -3.17 2.92 -5.33
CA GLU A 155 -4.09 3.99 -4.91
C GLU A 155 -5.42 3.94 -5.66
N ASN A 156 -5.39 3.74 -6.97
CA ASN A 156 -6.60 3.71 -7.78
C ASN A 156 -7.50 2.50 -7.47
N ILE A 157 -6.93 1.41 -6.94
CA ILE A 157 -7.70 0.26 -6.47
C ILE A 157 -8.37 0.54 -5.12
N ILE A 158 -7.71 1.28 -4.23
CA ILE A 158 -8.15 1.44 -2.82
C ILE A 158 -8.85 2.78 -2.51
N LYS A 159 -8.87 3.72 -3.46
CA LYS A 159 -9.74 4.91 -3.40
C LYS A 159 -11.19 4.48 -3.21
#